data_AF-R7Z2K4-F1
#
_entry.id   AF-R7Z2K4-F1
#
_cell.length_a   1.000
_cell.length_b   1.000
_cell.length_c   1.000
_cell.angle_alpha   90.00
_cell.angle_beta   90.00
_cell.angle_gamma   90.00
#
_symmetry.space_group_name_H-M   'P 1'
#
loop_
_entity.id
_entity.type
_entity.pdbx_description
1 polymer ?
#
loop_
_entity_poly.entity_id
_entity_poly.type
_entity_poly.pdbx_seq_one_letter_code
_entity_poly.pdbx_strand_id
1 'polypeptide(L)'
;MKRKPSTDEASIVSQLRQRPSDGDRRQVKRRKATPPLSQPSFPQQHVKTGETASLVNSIEDWLNSISENSIGLDDAAQMATVSDAASTSTRPLRSSATSRSRSSSPSKLTSQNYRAQVLKRVDIHVDVDVPDATREQLLPPAPAAALSNDAIQSVAGELYKGARELLERQTANEAEWVGLLNTAIHGLMREIPDQLCCLPNRDWQAALKPVAYFHNFASVLPRKRPTSTSSPANILHPGHPDYPSPDQSTTTTFANQPHMPPPAQKLQLEPAPARLQPRTPRPDLCVGLSDSDASWDKDHEFWVSAGLRGKDIKDILVDLQAAAGSDAEVMGTLISDPCTASPSGMRFPFLVVEVKSGGSASIADAENQSAVSGECALGILRALATEERRPLVERAPAGTNNAADTLESRSQSRSPLSNTSSFRLRTFSLTTEGPAHVLWAHHPEPTGSSMVWLGAYRVTNGNSAAQLVRMLANVLVWGATDLKRWVREGIATYLTVP
;
A
#
# COMPACT_ATOMS: atom_id res chain seq x y z
N MET A 1 67.89 31.32 24.86
CA MET A 1 68.04 29.87 24.60
C MET A 1 67.21 29.51 23.36
N LYS A 2 67.89 28.91 22.36
CA LYS A 2 67.44 28.14 21.18
C LYS A 2 66.14 28.57 20.46
N ARG A 3 66.22 29.28 19.31
CA ARG A 3 66.35 28.77 17.90
C ARG A 3 65.07 28.04 17.43
N LYS A 4 64.46 28.25 16.27
CA LYS A 4 64.64 29.05 15.03
C LYS A 4 63.33 28.89 14.22
N PRO A 5 62.95 29.84 13.33
CA PRO A 5 61.89 29.68 12.33
C PRO A 5 62.46 29.36 10.92
N SER A 6 61.58 29.36 9.90
CA SER A 6 61.79 29.35 8.43
C SER A 6 61.68 27.98 7.75
N THR A 7 61.17 27.83 6.52
CA THR A 7 61.09 28.79 5.40
C THR A 7 60.11 28.27 4.34
N ASP A 8 59.30 29.17 3.78
CA ASP A 8 58.86 29.13 2.38
C ASP A 8 60.08 29.32 1.47
N GLU A 9 60.11 28.66 0.31
CA GLU A 9 60.62 29.29 -0.92
C GLU A 9 60.15 28.54 -2.18
N ALA A 10 59.61 29.32 -3.10
CA ALA A 10 59.29 28.98 -4.48
C ALA A 10 60.44 29.40 -5.41
N SER A 11 60.73 28.63 -6.47
CA SER A 11 61.21 29.12 -7.79
C SER A 11 61.41 27.92 -8.74
N ILE A 12 60.60 27.76 -9.80
CA ILE A 12 60.84 28.14 -11.21
C ILE A 12 62.15 27.57 -11.81
N VAL A 13 62.04 26.74 -12.86
CA VAL A 13 62.61 26.94 -14.22
C VAL A 13 62.35 25.69 -15.10
N SER A 14 62.06 25.99 -16.35
CA SER A 14 61.71 25.18 -17.53
C SER A 14 62.88 24.41 -18.18
N GLN A 15 62.56 23.36 -18.96
CA GLN A 15 62.90 23.19 -20.40
C GLN A 15 63.17 21.73 -20.86
N LEU A 16 62.58 21.43 -22.03
CA LEU A 16 63.03 20.55 -23.13
C LEU A 16 63.37 19.07 -22.90
N ARG A 17 62.63 18.19 -23.60
CA ARG A 17 63.10 17.20 -24.61
C ARG A 17 61.91 16.37 -25.13
N GLN A 18 61.53 16.51 -26.39
CA GLN A 18 61.95 15.76 -27.60
C GLN A 18 60.97 14.63 -27.98
N ARG A 19 60.46 14.73 -29.23
CA ARG A 19 59.76 13.69 -30.02
C ARG A 19 60.70 12.50 -30.33
N PRO A 20 60.15 11.30 -30.61
CA PRO A 20 59.96 10.81 -31.99
C PRO A 20 58.68 9.94 -32.11
N SER A 21 58.28 9.31 -33.21
CA SER A 21 58.30 9.53 -34.66
C SER A 21 57.18 8.63 -35.21
N ASP A 22 56.74 8.93 -36.43
CA ASP A 22 55.75 8.20 -37.21
C ASP A 22 55.94 6.69 -37.32
N GLY A 23 54.80 6.01 -37.51
CA GLY A 23 54.72 4.72 -38.19
C GLY A 23 53.75 3.75 -37.52
N ASP A 24 52.50 3.67 -37.98
CA ASP A 24 52.13 2.59 -38.89
C ASP A 24 50.65 2.70 -39.33
N ARG A 25 50.45 2.69 -40.65
CA ARG A 25 49.19 3.00 -41.32
C ARG A 25 48.57 1.69 -41.81
N ARG A 26 47.78 1.01 -40.97
CA ARG A 26 47.02 -0.18 -41.39
C ARG A 26 45.66 0.21 -41.97
N GLN A 27 45.52 -0.02 -43.28
CA GLN A 27 44.27 0.07 -44.01
C GLN A 27 43.29 -1.01 -43.55
N VAL A 28 42.09 -0.61 -43.11
CA VAL A 28 40.95 -1.51 -42.89
C VAL A 28 40.06 -1.49 -44.13
N LYS A 29 39.94 -2.67 -44.75
CA LYS A 29 39.10 -2.96 -45.91
C LYS A 29 37.62 -2.68 -45.63
N ARG A 30 37.01 -1.83 -46.47
CA ARG A 30 35.56 -1.68 -46.65
C ARG A 30 34.91 -3.05 -46.91
N ARG A 31 33.97 -3.45 -46.04
CA ARG A 31 32.99 -4.52 -46.32
C ARG A 31 31.68 -3.91 -46.84
N LYS A 32 31.13 -4.56 -47.86
CA LYS A 32 29.93 -4.19 -48.61
C LYS A 32 28.69 -4.22 -47.72
N ALA A 33 27.80 -3.27 -47.98
CA ALA A 33 26.48 -3.15 -47.40
C ALA A 33 25.56 -4.31 -47.83
N THR A 34 24.79 -4.81 -46.86
CA THR A 34 23.68 -5.77 -47.04
C THR A 34 22.37 -4.97 -46.90
N PRO A 35 21.35 -5.19 -47.75
CA PRO A 35 20.09 -4.44 -47.70
C PRO A 35 19.21 -4.85 -46.50
N PRO A 36 18.29 -3.98 -46.05
CA PRO A 36 17.48 -4.24 -44.86
C PRO A 36 16.36 -5.24 -45.16
N LEU A 37 16.23 -6.23 -44.26
CA LEU A 37 15.09 -7.15 -44.18
C LEU A 37 13.86 -6.41 -43.60
N SER A 38 12.74 -6.61 -44.28
CA SER A 38 11.39 -6.17 -43.93
C SER A 38 10.98 -6.64 -42.53
N GLN A 39 10.40 -5.72 -41.75
CA GLN A 39 9.77 -6.02 -40.47
C GLN A 39 8.51 -6.89 -40.66
N PRO A 40 8.27 -7.91 -39.81
CA PRO A 40 6.98 -8.55 -39.73
C PRO A 40 6.01 -7.68 -38.92
N SER A 41 4.90 -7.31 -39.55
CA SER A 41 3.74 -6.68 -38.92
C SER A 41 3.08 -7.62 -37.92
N PHE A 42 2.94 -7.20 -36.66
CA PHE A 42 2.12 -7.88 -35.66
C PHE A 42 0.62 -7.67 -35.93
N PRO A 43 -0.24 -8.67 -35.63
CA PRO A 43 -1.67 -8.58 -35.91
C PRO A 43 -2.38 -7.68 -34.88
N GLN A 44 -3.13 -6.69 -35.37
CA GLN A 44 -4.16 -6.00 -34.60
C GLN A 44 -5.25 -7.00 -34.20
N GLN A 45 -5.39 -7.27 -32.90
CA GLN A 45 -6.57 -7.95 -32.37
C GLN A 45 -7.70 -6.94 -32.16
N HIS A 46 -8.78 -7.13 -32.92
CA HIS A 46 -10.07 -6.49 -32.67
C HIS A 46 -10.67 -7.02 -31.36
N VAL A 47 -10.78 -6.17 -30.34
CA VAL A 47 -11.50 -6.48 -29.10
C VAL A 47 -12.95 -6.05 -29.24
N LYS A 48 -13.86 -7.03 -29.15
CA LYS A 48 -15.31 -6.82 -28.98
C LYS A 48 -15.59 -6.47 -27.53
N THR A 49 -16.44 -5.47 -27.33
CA THR A 49 -16.89 -4.96 -26.04
C THR A 49 -17.91 -5.89 -25.38
N GLY A 50 -17.71 -6.16 -24.09
CA GLY A 50 -18.76 -6.61 -23.17
C GLY A 50 -18.37 -7.85 -22.34
N GLU A 51 -17.94 -7.63 -21.09
CA GLU A 51 -18.36 -8.33 -19.86
C GLU A 51 -17.30 -8.17 -18.74
N THR A 52 -17.70 -7.53 -17.64
CA THR A 52 -16.87 -7.11 -16.50
C THR A 52 -16.47 -8.24 -15.53
N ALA A 53 -16.57 -9.50 -15.97
CA ALA A 53 -16.08 -10.67 -15.24
C ALA A 53 -14.73 -11.21 -15.80
N SER A 54 -14.16 -10.56 -16.82
CA SER A 54 -13.12 -11.15 -17.68
C SER A 54 -11.66 -10.88 -17.26
N LEU A 55 -11.35 -9.95 -16.34
CA LEU A 55 -9.95 -9.49 -16.16
C LEU A 55 -9.14 -10.23 -15.08
N VAL A 56 -9.78 -10.69 -13.99
CA VAL A 56 -9.11 -11.56 -13.00
C VAL A 56 -8.69 -12.87 -13.67
N ASN A 57 -9.55 -13.40 -14.54
CA ASN A 57 -9.19 -14.48 -15.44
C ASN A 57 -8.07 -14.04 -16.36
N SER A 58 -8.03 -12.81 -16.89
CA SER A 58 -6.92 -12.38 -17.76
C SER A 58 -5.53 -12.41 -17.12
N ILE A 59 -5.36 -12.16 -15.81
CA ILE A 59 -4.03 -12.27 -15.16
C ILE A 59 -3.71 -13.73 -14.85
N GLU A 60 -4.67 -14.51 -14.32
CA GLU A 60 -4.49 -15.95 -14.09
C GLU A 60 -4.28 -16.70 -15.42
N ASP A 61 -5.05 -16.40 -16.46
CA ASP A 61 -4.93 -16.88 -17.83
C ASP A 61 -3.61 -16.41 -18.47
N TRP A 62 -3.14 -15.19 -18.18
CA TRP A 62 -1.80 -14.76 -18.59
C TRP A 62 -0.72 -15.60 -17.88
N LEU A 63 -0.79 -15.77 -16.56
CA LEU A 63 0.12 -16.62 -15.79
C LEU A 63 0.08 -18.08 -16.28
N ASN A 64 -1.11 -18.61 -16.59
CA ASN A 64 -1.34 -19.96 -17.09
C ASN A 64 -0.82 -20.12 -18.53
N SER A 65 -1.13 -19.19 -19.43
CA SER A 65 -0.62 -19.17 -20.82
C SER A 65 0.91 -19.04 -20.88
N ILE A 66 1.52 -18.51 -19.83
CA ILE A 66 2.97 -18.43 -19.67
C ILE A 66 3.57 -19.72 -19.13
N SER A 67 2.83 -20.49 -18.31
CA SER A 67 3.23 -21.83 -17.87
C SER A 67 3.26 -22.81 -19.05
N GLU A 68 2.28 -22.70 -19.96
CA GLU A 68 2.13 -23.60 -21.12
C GLU A 68 3.15 -23.33 -22.24
N ASN A 69 3.71 -22.12 -22.32
CA ASN A 69 4.75 -21.77 -23.29
C ASN A 69 6.19 -22.11 -22.83
N SER A 70 6.36 -22.85 -21.73
CA SER A 70 7.65 -23.46 -21.38
C SER A 70 7.91 -24.67 -22.26
N ILE A 71 8.51 -24.43 -23.43
CA ILE A 71 8.93 -25.42 -24.41
C ILE A 71 9.80 -26.52 -23.76
N GLY A 72 9.24 -27.73 -23.70
CA GLY A 72 9.86 -29.05 -23.86
C GLY A 72 11.24 -29.31 -23.26
N LEU A 73 11.26 -29.86 -22.05
CA LEU A 73 12.35 -30.69 -21.51
C LEU A 73 11.74 -31.92 -20.83
N ASP A 74 10.97 -32.70 -21.58
CA ASP A 74 10.53 -34.04 -21.17
C ASP A 74 11.34 -35.09 -21.93
N ASP A 75 12.53 -35.40 -21.42
CA ASP A 75 13.19 -36.70 -21.60
C ASP A 75 14.36 -36.86 -20.63
N ALA A 76 14.07 -37.03 -19.34
CA ALA A 76 14.93 -37.76 -18.40
C ALA A 76 14.24 -37.97 -17.04
N ALA A 77 14.13 -39.24 -16.66
CA ALA A 77 13.93 -39.78 -15.31
C ALA A 77 12.53 -40.32 -14.94
N GLN A 78 12.09 -41.33 -15.70
CA GLN A 78 11.62 -42.57 -15.06
C GLN A 78 12.81 -43.24 -14.38
N MET A 79 12.77 -43.38 -13.05
CA MET A 79 13.35 -44.44 -12.20
C MET A 79 13.69 -43.87 -10.81
N ALA A 80 12.83 -44.13 -9.82
CA ALA A 80 13.21 -44.51 -8.45
C ALA A 80 11.97 -44.64 -7.55
N THR A 81 11.34 -45.80 -7.58
CA THR A 81 10.56 -46.32 -6.46
C THR A 81 11.52 -47.00 -5.47
N VAL A 82 11.86 -46.36 -4.35
CA VAL A 82 12.44 -47.06 -3.18
C VAL A 82 11.99 -46.38 -1.88
N SER A 83 11.07 -47.08 -1.22
CA SER A 83 10.95 -47.35 0.22
C SER A 83 11.35 -46.31 1.27
N ASP A 84 10.32 -45.92 2.02
CA ASP A 84 10.34 -45.51 3.42
C ASP A 84 11.20 -46.44 4.29
N ALA A 85 12.08 -45.85 5.11
CA ALA A 85 12.66 -46.50 6.27
C ALA A 85 12.61 -45.55 7.47
N ALA A 86 11.91 -46.03 8.49
CA ALA A 86 11.61 -45.40 9.76
C ALA A 86 12.86 -45.13 10.60
N SER A 87 12.79 -44.07 11.41
CA SER A 87 13.53 -43.99 12.68
C SER A 87 12.56 -43.83 13.84
N THR A 88 12.57 -44.90 14.62
CA THR A 88 11.87 -45.23 15.84
C THR A 88 12.00 -44.16 16.92
N SER A 89 10.86 -43.66 17.43
CA SER A 89 10.79 -43.07 18.78
C SER A 89 9.58 -43.64 19.52
N THR A 90 9.88 -44.50 20.47
CA THR A 90 8.94 -45.14 21.39
C THR A 90 8.49 -44.16 22.46
N ARG A 91 7.19 -43.86 22.53
CA ARG A 91 6.56 -43.33 23.75
C ARG A 91 5.15 -43.92 23.93
N PRO A 92 4.75 -44.28 25.16
CA PRO A 92 3.68 -45.23 25.39
C PRO A 92 2.28 -44.61 25.34
N LEU A 93 1.35 -45.45 24.91
CA LEU A 93 -0.10 -45.27 24.87
C LEU A 93 -0.67 -44.92 26.26
N ARG A 94 -1.44 -43.83 26.32
CA ARG A 94 -2.54 -43.67 27.28
C ARG A 94 -3.78 -43.19 26.54
N SER A 95 -4.74 -44.10 26.46
CA SER A 95 -6.11 -43.89 26.01
C SER A 95 -6.84 -42.92 26.95
N SER A 96 -7.36 -41.83 26.40
CA SER A 96 -8.50 -41.11 26.98
C SER A 96 -9.26 -40.41 25.86
N ALA A 97 -10.33 -41.08 25.42
CA ALA A 97 -11.32 -40.53 24.52
C ALA A 97 -12.07 -39.41 25.24
N THR A 98 -11.72 -38.16 24.94
CA THR A 98 -12.61 -37.02 25.14
C THR A 98 -12.80 -36.38 23.78
N SER A 99 -14.01 -36.58 23.22
CA SER A 99 -14.48 -35.88 22.03
C SER A 99 -14.60 -34.39 22.38
N ARG A 100 -13.48 -33.67 22.28
CA ARG A 100 -13.47 -32.21 22.31
C ARG A 100 -14.02 -31.74 20.98
N SER A 101 -15.25 -31.22 21.02
CA SER A 101 -15.84 -30.45 19.94
C SER A 101 -14.83 -29.37 19.54
N ARG A 102 -14.09 -29.60 18.45
CA ARG A 102 -13.09 -28.66 17.95
C ARG A 102 -13.89 -27.44 17.50
N SER A 103 -13.87 -26.38 18.31
CA SER A 103 -14.35 -25.07 17.89
C SER A 103 -13.70 -24.79 16.55
N SER A 104 -14.49 -24.72 15.49
CA SER A 104 -14.02 -24.36 14.16
C SER A 104 -13.41 -22.97 14.27
N SER A 105 -12.08 -22.92 14.42
CA SER A 105 -11.35 -21.67 14.37
C SER A 105 -11.78 -20.97 13.07
N PRO A 106 -12.12 -19.68 13.12
CA PRO A 106 -12.60 -18.96 11.95
C PRO A 106 -11.65 -19.21 10.79
N SER A 107 -12.16 -19.84 9.73
CA SER A 107 -11.35 -20.13 8.54
C SER A 107 -10.83 -18.81 7.97
N LYS A 108 -9.51 -18.74 7.71
CA LYS A 108 -8.89 -17.61 7.02
C LYS A 108 -9.68 -17.34 5.73
N LEU A 109 -10.06 -16.09 5.48
CA LEU A 109 -10.73 -15.71 4.25
C LEU A 109 -9.80 -16.02 3.06
N THR A 110 -10.37 -16.54 1.97
CA THR A 110 -9.65 -16.59 0.69
C THR A 110 -9.37 -15.17 0.21
N SER A 111 -8.37 -14.98 -0.65
CA SER A 111 -7.94 -13.67 -1.14
C SER A 111 -9.09 -12.90 -1.82
N GLN A 112 -9.93 -13.60 -2.60
CA GLN A 112 -11.13 -13.03 -3.21
C GLN A 112 -12.20 -12.64 -2.18
N ASN A 113 -12.44 -13.48 -1.17
CA ASN A 113 -13.37 -13.14 -0.08
C ASN A 113 -12.87 -11.97 0.75
N TYR A 114 -11.55 -11.85 0.94
CA TYR A 114 -10.95 -10.70 1.60
C TYR A 114 -11.19 -9.41 0.81
N ARG A 115 -11.05 -9.41 -0.52
CA ARG A 115 -11.42 -8.25 -1.36
C ARG A 115 -12.89 -7.87 -1.19
N ALA A 116 -13.78 -8.85 -1.40
CA ALA A 116 -15.23 -8.62 -1.40
C ALA A 116 -15.78 -8.20 -0.03
N GLN A 117 -15.19 -8.70 1.07
CA GLN A 117 -15.70 -8.46 2.41
C GLN A 117 -14.90 -7.41 3.19
N VAL A 118 -13.60 -7.27 2.97
CA VAL A 118 -12.76 -6.37 3.77
C VAL A 118 -12.45 -5.12 2.97
N LEU A 119 -11.78 -5.23 1.83
CA LEU A 119 -11.34 -4.07 1.03
C LEU A 119 -12.52 -3.24 0.52
N LYS A 120 -13.57 -3.90 0.01
CA LYS A 120 -14.80 -3.23 -0.45
C LYS A 120 -15.51 -2.43 0.65
N ARG A 121 -15.37 -2.81 1.94
CA ARG A 121 -16.02 -2.09 3.05
C ARG A 121 -15.30 -0.79 3.43
N VAL A 122 -14.06 -0.65 3.00
CA VAL A 122 -13.24 0.56 3.18
C VAL A 122 -12.98 1.24 1.84
N ASP A 123 -13.83 0.96 0.84
CA ASP A 123 -13.78 1.55 -0.50
C ASP A 123 -12.40 1.47 -1.18
N ILE A 124 -11.67 0.37 -0.94
CA ILE A 124 -10.45 0.03 -1.67
C ILE A 124 -10.82 -0.92 -2.81
N HIS A 125 -10.59 -0.45 -4.03
CA HIS A 125 -10.87 -1.19 -5.26
C HIS A 125 -9.56 -1.69 -5.88
N VAL A 126 -9.43 -3.00 -6.05
CA VAL A 126 -8.25 -3.64 -6.65
C VAL A 126 -8.56 -4.03 -8.08
N ASP A 127 -7.60 -3.83 -8.98
CA ASP A 127 -7.71 -4.18 -10.40
C ASP A 127 -8.81 -3.38 -11.11
N VAL A 128 -8.79 -2.06 -10.89
CA VAL A 128 -9.72 -1.14 -11.56
C VAL A 128 -9.27 -0.94 -12.99
N ASP A 129 -10.13 -1.34 -13.93
CA ASP A 129 -9.92 -1.05 -15.34
C ASP A 129 -10.16 0.44 -15.62
N VAL A 130 -9.16 1.09 -16.20
CA VAL A 130 -9.20 2.51 -16.56
C VAL A 130 -8.76 2.66 -18.01
N PRO A 131 -9.25 3.70 -18.72
CA PRO A 131 -8.81 3.98 -20.09
C PRO A 131 -7.28 4.10 -20.18
N ASP A 132 -6.71 3.67 -21.30
CA ASP A 132 -5.24 3.70 -21.52
C ASP A 132 -4.64 5.09 -21.28
N ALA A 133 -5.32 6.15 -21.72
CA ALA A 133 -4.89 7.52 -21.49
C ALA A 133 -4.79 7.88 -19.99
N THR A 134 -5.70 7.34 -19.16
CA THR A 134 -5.66 7.50 -17.70
C THR A 134 -4.52 6.69 -17.11
N ARG A 135 -4.33 5.44 -17.56
CA ARG A 135 -3.22 4.58 -17.13
C ARG A 135 -1.86 5.20 -17.44
N GLU A 136 -1.69 5.77 -18.62
CA GLU A 136 -0.48 6.49 -19.04
C GLU A 136 -0.21 7.72 -18.18
N GLN A 137 -1.24 8.44 -17.74
CA GLN A 137 -1.10 9.60 -16.85
C GLN A 137 -0.72 9.22 -15.41
N LEU A 138 -1.08 8.02 -14.96
CA LEU A 138 -0.67 7.51 -13.64
C LEU A 138 0.81 7.15 -13.61
N LEU A 139 1.37 6.76 -14.74
CA LEU A 139 2.80 6.51 -14.86
C LEU A 139 3.57 7.83 -14.80
N PRO A 140 4.60 7.93 -13.94
CA PRO A 140 5.47 9.09 -13.98
C PRO A 140 6.14 9.19 -15.35
N PRO A 141 6.23 10.41 -15.92
CA PRO A 141 6.87 10.61 -17.21
C PRO A 141 8.32 10.15 -17.14
N ALA A 142 8.83 9.63 -18.25
CA ALA A 142 10.25 9.28 -18.36
C ALA A 142 11.08 10.54 -18.05
N PRO A 143 12.00 10.48 -17.08
CA PRO A 143 12.73 11.65 -16.67
C PRO A 143 13.67 12.07 -17.81
N ALA A 144 13.59 13.33 -18.23
CA ALA A 144 14.39 13.84 -19.34
C ALA A 144 15.91 13.75 -19.10
N ALA A 145 16.36 13.61 -17.84
CA ALA A 145 17.78 13.70 -17.49
C ALA A 145 18.24 12.94 -16.23
N ALA A 146 17.42 12.12 -15.56
CA ALA A 146 17.73 11.75 -14.17
C ALA A 146 18.56 10.46 -13.97
N LEU A 147 18.33 9.42 -14.78
CA LEU A 147 19.03 8.14 -14.62
C LEU A 147 19.68 7.74 -15.94
N SER A 148 20.97 7.39 -15.87
CA SER A 148 21.68 6.92 -17.06
C SER A 148 21.07 5.59 -17.54
N ASN A 149 20.88 5.46 -18.85
CA ASN A 149 20.43 4.19 -19.43
C ASN A 149 21.37 3.04 -19.04
N ASP A 150 22.67 3.32 -18.91
CA ASP A 150 23.68 2.34 -18.50
C ASP A 150 23.46 1.85 -17.07
N ALA A 151 23.12 2.74 -16.12
CA ALA A 151 22.76 2.34 -14.75
C ALA A 151 21.50 1.47 -14.74
N ILE A 152 20.46 1.85 -15.49
CA ILE A 152 19.22 1.07 -15.63
C ILE A 152 19.51 -0.32 -16.20
N GLN A 153 20.32 -0.41 -17.27
CA GLN A 153 20.68 -1.70 -17.87
C GLN A 153 21.54 -2.55 -16.94
N SER A 154 22.46 -1.94 -16.19
CA SER A 154 23.28 -2.64 -15.21
C SER A 154 22.42 -3.28 -14.11
N VAL A 155 21.53 -2.50 -13.48
CA VAL A 155 20.61 -3.00 -12.46
C VAL A 155 19.66 -4.06 -13.02
N ALA A 156 19.16 -3.88 -14.25
CA ALA A 156 18.33 -4.87 -14.91
C ALA A 156 19.06 -6.19 -15.17
N GLY A 157 20.34 -6.13 -15.56
CA GLY A 157 21.18 -7.30 -15.75
C GLY A 157 21.40 -8.07 -14.44
N GLU A 158 21.66 -7.36 -13.34
CA GLU A 158 21.79 -7.94 -12.01
C GLU A 158 20.48 -8.59 -11.53
N LEU A 159 19.35 -7.89 -11.69
CA LEU A 159 18.02 -8.41 -11.34
C LEU A 159 17.68 -9.67 -12.14
N TYR A 160 17.90 -9.63 -13.46
CA TYR A 160 17.67 -10.78 -14.35
C TYR A 160 18.51 -11.99 -13.94
N LYS A 161 19.82 -11.77 -13.73
CA LYS A 161 20.74 -12.83 -13.35
C LYS A 161 20.37 -13.43 -12.00
N GLY A 162 20.13 -12.59 -10.99
CA GLY A 162 19.72 -13.04 -9.66
C GLY A 162 18.40 -13.80 -9.68
N ALA A 163 17.41 -13.35 -10.47
CA ALA A 163 16.14 -14.05 -10.60
C ALA A 163 16.28 -15.43 -11.26
N ARG A 164 17.18 -15.56 -12.26
CA ARG A 164 17.51 -16.85 -12.88
C ARG A 164 18.17 -17.80 -11.87
N GLU A 165 19.12 -17.31 -11.10
CA GLU A 165 19.81 -18.08 -10.05
C GLU A 165 18.82 -18.54 -8.95
N LEU A 166 17.86 -17.69 -8.56
CA LEU A 166 16.81 -18.07 -7.61
C LEU A 166 15.84 -19.11 -8.19
N LEU A 167 15.48 -19.01 -9.47
CA LEU A 167 14.57 -19.96 -10.11
C LEU A 167 15.17 -21.37 -10.21
N GLU A 168 16.49 -21.47 -10.39
CA GLU A 168 17.21 -22.75 -10.39
C GLU A 168 17.22 -23.42 -9.01
N ARG A 169 16.93 -22.68 -7.94
CA ARG A 169 16.85 -23.18 -6.57
C ARG A 169 15.40 -23.44 -6.19
N GLN A 170 15.02 -24.71 -6.09
CA GLN A 170 13.68 -25.12 -5.63
C GLN A 170 13.32 -24.61 -4.21
N THR A 171 14.31 -24.19 -3.42
CA THR A 171 14.14 -23.70 -2.04
C THR A 171 14.15 -22.17 -1.93
N ALA A 172 14.11 -21.44 -3.05
CA ALA A 172 14.13 -19.97 -3.02
C ALA A 172 12.92 -19.43 -2.23
N ASN A 173 13.20 -18.76 -1.11
CA ASN A 173 12.16 -18.26 -0.20
C ASN A 173 11.88 -16.76 -0.41
N GLU A 174 10.85 -16.26 0.26
CA GLU A 174 10.39 -14.87 0.18
C GLU A 174 11.51 -13.86 0.52
N ALA A 175 12.34 -14.16 1.53
CA ALA A 175 13.43 -13.26 1.94
C ALA A 175 14.53 -13.11 0.87
N GLU A 176 14.80 -14.16 0.09
CA GLU A 176 15.76 -14.09 -1.02
C GLU A 176 15.24 -13.20 -2.16
N TRP A 177 13.95 -13.30 -2.49
CA TRP A 177 13.30 -12.41 -3.46
C TRP A 177 13.25 -10.95 -2.98
N VAL A 178 12.94 -10.72 -1.70
CA VAL A 178 13.01 -9.39 -1.07
C VAL A 178 14.43 -8.83 -1.15
N GLY A 179 15.44 -9.64 -0.83
CA GLY A 179 16.85 -9.25 -0.91
C GLY A 179 17.24 -8.81 -2.33
N LEU A 180 16.84 -9.57 -3.35
CA LEU A 180 17.11 -9.25 -4.75
C LEU A 180 16.47 -7.92 -5.18
N LEU A 181 15.20 -7.68 -4.82
CA LEU A 181 14.51 -6.42 -5.13
C LEU A 181 15.10 -5.25 -4.35
N ASN A 182 15.48 -5.45 -3.10
CA ASN A 182 16.12 -4.44 -2.29
C ASN A 182 17.45 -3.99 -2.92
N THR A 183 18.27 -4.94 -3.39
CA THR A 183 19.50 -4.65 -4.13
C THR A 183 19.22 -3.85 -5.40
N ALA A 184 18.20 -4.22 -6.18
CA ALA A 184 17.84 -3.50 -7.40
C ALA A 184 17.38 -2.05 -7.11
N ILE A 185 16.52 -1.86 -6.11
CA ILE A 185 16.01 -0.54 -5.70
C ILE A 185 17.17 0.34 -5.20
N HIS A 186 18.03 -0.16 -4.30
CA HIS A 186 19.21 0.58 -3.87
C HIS A 186 20.17 0.85 -5.02
N GLY A 187 20.29 -0.08 -5.97
CA GLY A 187 21.04 0.10 -7.20
C GLY A 187 20.64 1.35 -7.96
N LEU A 188 19.34 1.59 -8.10
CA LEU A 188 18.77 2.80 -8.70
C LEU A 188 18.89 4.05 -7.81
N MET A 189 18.68 3.90 -6.50
CA MET A 189 18.77 5.03 -5.56
C MET A 189 20.18 5.62 -5.44
N ARG A 190 21.24 4.88 -5.79
CA ARG A 190 22.63 5.40 -5.80
C ARG A 190 22.80 6.65 -6.68
N GLU A 191 22.01 6.75 -7.73
CA GLU A 191 22.02 7.90 -8.65
C GLU A 191 21.18 9.08 -8.13
N ILE A 192 20.43 8.88 -7.04
CA ILE A 192 19.55 9.88 -6.40
C ILE A 192 19.94 10.00 -4.91
N PRO A 193 21.20 10.40 -4.61
CA PRO A 193 21.73 10.33 -3.25
C PRO A 193 20.96 11.22 -2.28
N ASP A 194 20.76 10.69 -1.08
CA ASP A 194 20.19 11.35 0.09
C ASP A 194 18.75 11.85 -0.05
N GLN A 195 18.08 11.62 -1.18
CA GLN A 195 16.70 12.08 -1.38
C GLN A 195 15.66 11.09 -0.86
N LEU A 196 15.97 9.80 -0.91
CA LEU A 196 15.04 8.70 -0.69
C LEU A 196 15.56 7.74 0.40
N CYS A 197 14.64 7.10 1.09
CA CYS A 197 14.93 6.05 2.07
C CYS A 197 14.15 4.79 1.71
N CYS A 198 14.80 3.62 1.79
CA CYS A 198 14.18 2.31 1.57
C CYS A 198 14.33 1.48 2.86
N LEU A 199 13.21 1.05 3.44
CA LEU A 199 13.15 0.33 4.70
C LEU A 199 12.54 -1.07 4.51
N PRO A 200 13.21 -2.14 4.98
CA PRO A 200 12.65 -3.48 4.94
C PRO A 200 11.79 -3.80 6.16
N ASN A 201 10.70 -4.55 5.95
CA ASN A 201 9.94 -5.29 6.97
C ASN A 201 9.47 -4.48 8.20
N ARG A 202 9.12 -3.19 8.02
CA ARG A 202 8.68 -2.32 9.11
C ARG A 202 7.17 -2.38 9.32
N ASP A 203 6.75 -2.57 10.57
CA ASP A 203 5.35 -2.51 10.97
C ASP A 203 4.85 -1.06 10.92
N TRP A 204 3.77 -0.83 10.17
CA TRP A 204 3.14 0.48 10.11
C TRP A 204 2.22 0.72 11.30
N GLN A 205 1.97 2.00 11.58
CA GLN A 205 1.06 2.41 12.66
C GLN A 205 -0.36 1.95 12.37
N ALA A 206 -1.01 1.32 13.35
CA ALA A 206 -2.39 0.85 13.20
C ALA A 206 -3.41 1.99 13.01
N ALA A 207 -3.05 3.23 13.35
CA ALA A 207 -3.88 4.42 13.15
C ALA A 207 -4.01 4.82 11.66
N LEU A 208 -3.10 4.37 10.80
CA LEU A 208 -3.12 4.69 9.37
C LEU A 208 -4.13 3.85 8.59
N LYS A 209 -4.49 2.67 9.10
CA LYS A 209 -5.36 1.76 8.37
C LYS A 209 -6.80 2.29 8.37
N PRO A 210 -7.50 2.22 7.23
CA PRO A 210 -8.90 2.58 7.20
C PRO A 210 -9.72 1.61 8.07
N VAL A 211 -10.73 2.16 8.74
CA VAL A 211 -11.59 1.39 9.66
C VAL A 211 -12.90 1.09 8.95
N ALA A 212 -13.22 -0.19 8.81
CA ALA A 212 -14.54 -0.59 8.35
C ALA A 212 -15.57 -0.36 9.46
N TYR A 213 -16.72 0.22 9.14
CA TYR A 213 -17.84 0.39 10.06
C TYR A 213 -19.03 -0.49 9.66
N PHE A 214 -19.88 -0.84 10.62
CA PHE A 214 -21.16 -1.48 10.38
C PHE A 214 -22.26 -0.82 11.19
N HIS A 215 -23.47 -0.86 10.64
CA HIS A 215 -24.65 -0.50 11.40
C HIS A 215 -24.99 -1.65 12.35
N ASN A 216 -24.88 -1.39 13.65
CA ASN A 216 -25.36 -2.31 14.66
C ASN A 216 -26.88 -2.19 14.76
N PHE A 217 -27.59 -3.05 14.04
CA PHE A 217 -29.01 -3.28 14.29
C PHE A 217 -29.08 -4.14 15.54
N ALA A 218 -29.12 -3.51 16.72
CA ALA A 218 -29.33 -4.22 17.96
C ALA A 218 -30.59 -5.07 17.80
N SER A 219 -30.42 -6.37 17.55
CA SER A 219 -31.56 -7.25 17.37
C SER A 219 -32.26 -7.24 18.70
N VAL A 220 -33.45 -6.66 18.75
CA VAL A 220 -34.37 -6.86 19.86
C VAL A 220 -34.86 -8.29 19.71
N LEU A 221 -33.97 -9.25 19.94
CA LEU A 221 -34.35 -10.64 20.10
C LEU A 221 -35.38 -10.61 21.22
N PRO A 222 -36.63 -11.02 20.95
CA PRO A 222 -37.68 -10.98 21.95
C PRO A 222 -37.18 -11.78 23.14
N ARG A 223 -36.85 -11.06 24.22
CA ARG A 223 -36.33 -11.63 25.46
C ARG A 223 -37.39 -12.63 25.91
N LYS A 224 -37.09 -13.94 25.77
CA LYS A 224 -38.00 -15.02 26.19
C LYS A 224 -38.48 -14.65 27.59
N ARG A 225 -39.80 -14.44 27.73
CA ARG A 225 -40.45 -14.20 29.01
C ARG A 225 -39.88 -15.23 29.99
N PRO A 226 -39.36 -14.83 31.16
CA PRO A 226 -39.03 -15.80 32.19
C PRO A 226 -40.34 -16.53 32.51
N THR A 227 -40.44 -17.79 32.08
CA THR A 227 -41.47 -18.69 32.54
C THR A 227 -41.29 -18.81 34.04
N SER A 228 -42.25 -18.26 34.78
CA SER A 228 -42.39 -18.40 36.22
C SER A 228 -42.64 -19.86 36.57
N THR A 229 -41.57 -20.66 36.61
CA THR A 229 -41.61 -22.00 37.18
C THR A 229 -41.43 -21.89 38.69
N SER A 230 -42.58 -22.04 39.37
CA SER A 230 -42.78 -22.78 40.63
C SER A 230 -41.89 -22.45 41.82
N SER A 231 -42.54 -21.83 42.81
CA SER A 231 -42.20 -21.80 44.23
C SER A 231 -41.65 -23.14 44.75
N PRO A 232 -40.62 -23.14 45.62
CA PRO A 232 -40.30 -24.31 46.42
C PRO A 232 -41.37 -24.50 47.51
N ALA A 233 -41.83 -25.73 47.64
CA ALA A 233 -42.76 -26.18 48.66
C ALA A 233 -42.20 -25.95 50.07
N ASN A 234 -42.94 -25.21 50.90
CA ASN A 234 -42.80 -25.20 52.35
C ASN A 234 -43.41 -26.49 52.90
N ILE A 235 -42.59 -27.32 53.52
CA ILE A 235 -42.98 -28.55 54.20
C ILE A 235 -42.96 -28.29 55.72
N LEU A 236 -44.13 -28.52 56.34
CA LEU A 236 -44.42 -28.90 57.74
C LEU A 236 -44.23 -27.87 58.88
N HIS A 237 -45.36 -27.39 59.45
CA HIS A 237 -45.82 -27.86 60.77
C HIS A 237 -47.31 -27.53 61.05
N PRO A 238 -47.99 -28.31 61.94
CA PRO A 238 -49.44 -28.40 62.08
C PRO A 238 -49.98 -27.57 63.27
N GLY A 239 -51.25 -27.17 63.19
CA GLY A 239 -51.96 -26.68 64.38
C GLY A 239 -53.26 -25.94 64.10
N HIS A 240 -54.36 -26.70 64.07
CA HIS A 240 -55.70 -26.30 64.52
C HIS A 240 -56.59 -25.41 63.61
N PRO A 241 -57.95 -25.58 63.67
CA PRO A 241 -58.89 -25.30 62.61
C PRO A 241 -59.80 -24.08 62.88
N ASP A 242 -60.75 -23.93 61.95
CA ASP A 242 -61.98 -23.16 61.98
C ASP A 242 -61.89 -21.66 61.70
N TYR A 243 -62.17 -21.29 60.44
CA TYR A 243 -63.10 -20.20 60.12
C TYR A 243 -63.48 -20.27 58.62
N PRO A 244 -64.77 -20.24 58.25
CA PRO A 244 -65.20 -20.02 56.87
C PRO A 244 -65.53 -18.54 56.65
N SER A 245 -64.99 -17.91 55.61
CA SER A 245 -65.68 -16.80 54.94
C SER A 245 -65.07 -16.39 53.60
N PRO A 246 -65.89 -15.78 52.72
CA PRO A 246 -65.78 -15.91 51.27
C PRO A 246 -65.31 -14.60 50.58
N ASP A 247 -65.24 -14.68 49.25
CA ASP A 247 -65.19 -13.57 48.29
C ASP A 247 -63.97 -12.66 48.30
N GLN A 248 -63.06 -12.89 47.34
CA GLN A 248 -62.44 -11.79 46.60
C GLN A 248 -62.42 -12.09 45.10
N SER A 249 -63.48 -11.60 44.44
CA SER A 249 -63.51 -11.26 43.03
C SER A 249 -62.34 -10.33 42.69
N THR A 250 -61.28 -10.86 42.07
CA THR A 250 -60.24 -10.04 41.46
C THR A 250 -60.63 -9.74 40.03
N THR A 251 -61.30 -8.60 39.87
CA THR A 251 -61.55 -7.93 38.61
C THR A 251 -60.22 -7.70 37.88
N THR A 252 -59.97 -8.43 36.80
CA THR A 252 -58.90 -8.16 35.84
C THR A 252 -59.25 -6.91 35.04
N THR A 253 -58.97 -5.74 35.62
CA THR A 253 -58.98 -4.48 34.90
C THR A 253 -57.85 -4.50 33.87
N PHE A 254 -58.17 -4.90 32.63
CA PHE A 254 -57.34 -4.63 31.46
C PHE A 254 -57.29 -3.11 31.25
N ALA A 255 -56.38 -2.45 31.97
CA ALA A 255 -56.07 -1.06 31.74
C ALA A 255 -55.47 -0.94 30.33
N ASN A 256 -56.21 -0.28 29.44
CA ASN A 256 -55.74 0.26 28.17
C ASN A 256 -54.52 1.16 28.44
N GLN A 257 -53.32 0.59 28.42
CA GLN A 257 -52.12 1.40 28.31
C GLN A 257 -52.02 1.90 26.87
N PRO A 258 -51.88 3.22 26.64
CA PRO A 258 -51.59 3.73 25.31
C PRO A 258 -50.25 3.14 24.87
N HIS A 259 -50.28 2.35 23.79
CA HIS A 259 -49.09 1.82 23.14
C HIS A 259 -48.23 3.00 22.68
N MET A 260 -47.25 3.38 23.49
CA MET A 260 -46.18 4.28 23.04
C MET A 260 -45.47 3.59 21.88
N PRO A 261 -45.26 4.27 20.74
CA PRO A 261 -44.47 3.71 19.66
C PRO A 261 -43.08 3.36 20.20
N PRO A 262 -42.50 2.23 19.79
CA PRO A 262 -41.18 1.84 20.24
C PRO A 262 -40.19 2.97 19.95
N PRO A 263 -39.27 3.29 20.88
CA PRO A 263 -38.29 4.34 20.67
C PRO A 263 -37.53 4.07 19.36
N ALA A 264 -37.45 5.09 18.51
CA ALA A 264 -36.73 5.00 17.24
C ALA A 264 -35.31 4.49 17.52
N GLN A 265 -34.96 3.35 16.93
CA GLN A 265 -33.63 2.78 17.06
C GLN A 265 -32.64 3.75 16.43
N LYS A 266 -31.77 4.36 17.24
CA LYS A 266 -30.66 5.15 16.74
C LYS A 266 -29.68 4.19 16.06
N LEU A 267 -29.54 4.30 14.74
CA LEU A 267 -28.51 3.60 14.00
C LEU A 267 -27.15 4.10 14.49
N GLN A 268 -26.45 3.25 15.26
CA GLN A 268 -25.08 3.52 15.68
C GLN A 268 -24.13 2.79 14.75
N LEU A 269 -23.11 3.51 14.28
CA LEU A 269 -21.99 2.94 13.55
C LEU A 269 -20.97 2.42 14.57
N GLU A 270 -20.60 1.15 14.46
CA GLU A 270 -19.56 0.53 15.26
C GLU A 270 -18.43 0.03 14.36
N PRO A 271 -17.16 0.03 14.83
CA PRO A 271 -16.05 -0.54 14.09
C PRO A 271 -16.24 -2.04 13.87
N ALA A 272 -16.17 -2.50 12.62
CA ALA A 272 -16.32 -3.89 12.23
C ALA A 272 -15.46 -4.85 13.07
N PRO A 273 -15.95 -6.09 13.31
CA PRO A 273 -15.16 -7.11 14.00
C PRO A 273 -13.80 -7.29 13.33
N ALA A 274 -12.77 -7.62 14.12
CA ALA A 274 -11.38 -7.70 13.64
C ALA A 274 -11.18 -8.54 12.35
N ARG A 275 -11.99 -9.59 12.15
CA ARG A 275 -11.94 -10.43 10.93
C ARG A 275 -12.37 -9.71 9.65
N LEU A 276 -13.12 -8.62 9.78
CA LEU A 276 -13.62 -7.76 8.71
C LEU A 276 -12.85 -6.45 8.62
N GLN A 277 -11.81 -6.28 9.45
CA GLN A 277 -10.93 -5.12 9.38
C GLN A 277 -9.74 -5.43 8.46
N PRO A 278 -9.26 -4.44 7.70
CA PRO A 278 -7.99 -4.55 7.03
C PRO A 278 -6.87 -4.87 8.02
N ARG A 279 -5.91 -5.68 7.57
CA ARG A 279 -4.68 -5.91 8.34
C ARG A 279 -3.84 -4.63 8.36
N THR A 280 -3.18 -4.37 9.48
CA THR A 280 -2.20 -3.29 9.53
C THR A 280 -1.06 -3.61 8.55
N PRO A 281 -0.66 -2.67 7.68
CA PRO A 281 0.42 -2.89 6.73
C PRO A 281 1.75 -3.25 7.40
N ARG A 282 2.48 -4.15 6.74
CA ARG A 282 3.88 -4.47 7.02
C ARG A 282 4.55 -4.84 5.69
N PRO A 283 4.77 -3.86 4.80
CA PRO A 283 5.35 -4.14 3.49
C PRO A 283 6.76 -4.70 3.64
N ASP A 284 7.13 -5.60 2.72
CA ASP A 284 8.45 -6.22 2.72
C ASP A 284 9.54 -5.17 2.46
N LEU A 285 9.26 -4.23 1.56
CA LEU A 285 10.06 -3.00 1.36
C LEU A 285 9.13 -1.79 1.26
N CYS A 286 9.57 -0.67 1.82
CA CYS A 286 8.89 0.61 1.68
C CYS A 286 9.89 1.69 1.29
N VAL A 287 9.54 2.49 0.29
CA VAL A 287 10.33 3.64 -0.16
C VAL A 287 9.55 4.92 0.06
N GLY A 288 10.22 5.89 0.66
CA GLY A 288 9.70 7.24 0.92
C GLY A 288 10.80 8.29 0.79
N LEU A 289 10.45 9.53 1.13
CA LEU A 289 11.39 10.63 1.24
C LEU A 289 12.33 10.41 2.43
N SER A 290 13.62 10.66 2.22
CA SER A 290 14.60 10.65 3.31
C SER A 290 14.33 11.81 4.29
N ASP A 291 14.44 11.54 5.60
CA ASP A 291 14.41 12.56 6.64
C ASP A 291 15.79 13.14 6.99
N SER A 292 16.82 12.81 6.19
CA SER A 292 18.17 13.33 6.37
C SER A 292 18.26 14.82 6.04
N ASP A 293 19.11 15.54 6.78
CA ASP A 293 19.36 16.97 6.57
C ASP A 293 19.79 17.24 5.12
N ALA A 294 20.68 16.39 4.58
CA ALA A 294 21.13 16.45 3.18
C ALA A 294 19.99 16.38 2.14
N SER A 295 18.86 15.75 2.48
CA SER A 295 17.66 15.78 1.66
C SER A 295 17.11 17.20 1.59
N TRP A 296 16.89 17.84 2.74
CA TRP A 296 16.09 19.07 2.86
C TRP A 296 16.91 20.37 2.84
N ASP A 297 18.23 20.30 3.03
CA ASP A 297 19.14 21.46 3.06
C ASP A 297 19.10 22.26 1.76
N LYS A 298 18.94 21.58 0.62
CA LYS A 298 18.85 22.23 -0.70
C LYS A 298 17.59 23.11 -0.83
N ASP A 299 16.62 22.92 0.04
CA ASP A 299 15.36 23.67 0.07
C ASP A 299 15.41 24.86 1.06
N HIS A 300 16.56 25.17 1.65
CA HIS A 300 16.69 26.22 2.67
C HIS A 300 16.10 27.58 2.25
N GLU A 301 16.39 28.04 1.03
CA GLU A 301 15.85 29.31 0.52
C GLU A 301 14.32 29.29 0.44
N PHE A 302 13.75 28.16 0.04
CA PHE A 302 12.30 27.97 -0.02
C PHE A 302 11.70 28.09 1.39
N TRP A 303 12.27 27.41 2.38
CA TRP A 303 11.78 27.45 3.77
C TRP A 303 11.88 28.85 4.39
N VAL A 304 12.96 29.58 4.08
CA VAL A 304 13.10 30.98 4.51
C VAL A 304 12.00 31.85 3.89
N SER A 305 11.72 31.69 2.60
CA SER A 305 10.66 32.44 1.91
C SER A 305 9.25 32.13 2.45
N ALA A 306 9.03 30.90 2.93
CA ALA A 306 7.79 30.46 3.57
C ALA A 306 7.65 30.92 5.04
N GLY A 307 8.61 31.70 5.57
CA GLY A 307 8.57 32.18 6.96
C GLY A 307 9.02 31.14 8.00
N LEU A 308 9.63 30.03 7.57
CA LEU A 308 10.13 28.96 8.44
C LEU A 308 11.64 29.08 8.70
N ARG A 309 12.19 30.30 8.63
CA ARG A 309 13.62 30.56 8.84
C ARG A 309 14.08 30.01 10.19
N GLY A 310 15.16 29.24 10.17
CA GLY A 310 15.83 28.72 11.37
C GLY A 310 15.08 27.56 12.05
N LYS A 311 14.00 27.05 11.46
CA LYS A 311 13.35 25.83 11.90
C LYS A 311 13.90 24.64 11.12
N ASP A 312 14.24 23.58 11.82
CA ASP A 312 14.52 22.29 11.20
C ASP A 312 13.18 21.64 10.78
N ILE A 313 13.05 21.36 9.48
CA ILE A 313 11.85 20.73 8.92
C ILE A 313 11.64 19.34 9.49
N LYS A 314 12.73 18.64 9.82
CA LYS A 314 12.66 17.33 10.47
C LYS A 314 11.99 17.44 11.83
N ASP A 315 12.42 18.40 12.65
CA ASP A 315 11.83 18.65 13.97
C ASP A 315 10.36 19.06 13.84
N ILE A 316 10.03 19.91 12.85
CA ILE A 316 8.63 20.28 12.59
C ILE A 316 7.79 19.04 12.26
N LEU A 317 8.25 18.15 11.39
CA LEU A 317 7.52 16.94 11.03
C LEU A 317 7.39 15.95 12.20
N VAL A 318 8.39 15.90 13.09
CA VAL A 318 8.32 15.15 14.34
C VAL A 318 7.27 15.75 15.27
N ASP A 319 7.27 17.07 15.45
CA ASP A 319 6.32 17.77 16.31
C ASP A 319 4.88 17.65 15.80
N LEU A 320 4.66 17.80 14.49
CA LEU A 320 3.35 17.63 13.86
C LEU A 320 2.81 16.20 14.03
N GLN A 321 3.71 15.19 14.00
CA GLN A 321 3.34 13.80 14.26
C GLN A 321 3.22 13.49 15.76
N ALA A 322 3.88 14.21 16.66
CA ALA A 322 3.74 14.02 18.10
C ALA A 322 2.43 14.64 18.62
N ALA A 323 2.03 15.79 18.08
CA ALA A 323 0.74 16.42 18.32
C ALA A 323 -0.45 15.53 17.92
N ALA A 324 -0.20 14.47 17.15
CA ALA A 324 -1.15 13.41 16.83
C ALA A 324 -1.86 12.77 18.01
N GLY A 325 -1.15 12.66 19.14
CA GLY A 325 -1.54 11.83 20.26
C GLY A 325 -2.20 12.58 21.41
N SER A 326 -2.30 13.90 21.34
CA SER A 326 -3.01 14.75 22.30
C SER A 326 -4.28 15.31 21.66
N ASP A 327 -5.31 15.61 22.44
CA ASP A 327 -6.66 16.08 22.03
C ASP A 327 -6.66 17.42 21.25
N ALA A 328 -5.95 17.50 20.14
CA ALA A 328 -5.89 18.64 19.24
C ALA A 328 -6.94 18.48 18.13
N GLU A 329 -8.22 18.63 18.49
CA GLU A 329 -9.36 18.70 17.55
C GLU A 329 -9.22 19.80 16.48
N VAL A 330 -8.24 20.71 16.61
CA VAL A 330 -8.14 21.94 15.79
C VAL A 330 -7.18 21.82 14.61
N MET A 331 -6.14 20.99 14.70
CA MET A 331 -5.15 20.79 13.64
C MET A 331 -5.04 19.30 13.37
N GLY A 332 -5.77 18.81 12.35
CA GLY A 332 -5.78 17.39 12.01
C GLY A 332 -4.37 16.80 11.99
N THR A 333 -4.18 15.65 12.61
CA THR A 333 -2.87 15.04 12.76
C THR A 333 -2.19 14.75 11.42
N LEU A 334 -0.96 15.26 11.20
CA LEU A 334 -0.12 14.86 10.07
C LEU A 334 0.82 13.73 10.49
N ILE A 335 0.45 12.49 10.18
CA ILE A 335 1.37 11.35 10.25
C ILE A 335 2.21 11.35 8.98
N SER A 336 3.52 11.54 9.10
CA SER A 336 4.44 11.55 7.96
C SER A 336 5.36 10.33 7.92
N ASP A 337 5.74 9.78 9.07
CA ASP A 337 6.45 8.49 9.20
C ASP A 337 5.44 7.37 9.45
N PRO A 338 5.29 6.40 8.53
CA PRO A 338 4.30 5.36 8.69
C PRO A 338 4.67 4.32 9.75
N CYS A 339 5.93 4.26 10.18
CA CYS A 339 6.44 3.17 11.02
C CYS A 339 6.07 3.35 12.49
N THR A 340 5.82 2.22 13.17
CA THR A 340 5.63 2.18 14.64
C THR A 340 6.90 2.53 15.41
N ALA A 341 8.06 2.09 14.92
CA ALA A 341 9.37 2.45 15.45
C ALA A 341 9.84 3.78 14.82
N SER A 342 9.26 4.89 15.28
CA SER A 342 9.62 6.25 14.88
C SER A 342 10.75 6.82 15.75
N PRO A 343 11.68 7.63 15.20
CA PRO A 343 11.81 7.95 13.78
C PRO A 343 12.47 6.81 12.99
N SER A 344 11.88 6.46 11.84
CA SER A 344 12.38 5.39 10.97
C SER A 344 13.41 5.85 9.95
N GLY A 345 13.56 7.17 9.76
CA GLY A 345 14.38 7.76 8.71
C GLY A 345 13.64 8.01 7.39
N MET A 346 12.36 7.63 7.31
CA MET A 346 11.54 7.70 6.09
C MET A 346 10.24 8.46 6.36
N ARG A 347 9.90 9.38 5.45
CA ARG A 347 8.66 10.16 5.47
C ARG A 347 7.91 10.02 4.16
N PHE A 348 6.58 10.17 4.17
CA PHE A 348 5.72 10.21 2.98
C PHE A 348 6.00 9.04 2.03
N PRO A 349 5.67 7.79 2.44
CA PRO A 349 5.90 6.61 1.61
C PRO A 349 5.15 6.74 0.29
N PHE A 350 5.79 6.33 -0.81
CA PHE A 350 5.19 6.42 -2.14
C PHE A 350 5.38 5.18 -3.01
N LEU A 351 6.24 4.24 -2.60
CA LEU A 351 6.37 2.94 -3.23
C LEU A 351 6.45 1.87 -2.14
N VAL A 352 5.60 0.85 -2.23
CA VAL A 352 5.65 -0.34 -1.35
C VAL A 352 5.86 -1.60 -2.17
N VAL A 353 6.54 -2.58 -1.60
CA VAL A 353 6.78 -3.89 -2.24
C VAL A 353 6.23 -4.98 -1.35
N GLU A 354 5.40 -5.85 -1.91
CA GLU A 354 4.85 -7.03 -1.27
C GLU A 354 5.30 -8.25 -2.08
N VAL A 355 6.16 -9.06 -1.48
CA VAL A 355 6.80 -10.20 -2.10
C VAL A 355 6.13 -11.47 -1.61
N LYS A 356 5.81 -12.38 -2.53
CA LYS A 356 5.49 -13.77 -2.19
C LYS A 356 6.37 -14.70 -3.00
N SER A 357 6.79 -15.81 -2.40
CA SER A 357 7.40 -16.89 -3.17
C SER A 357 6.30 -17.72 -3.81
N GLY A 358 6.55 -18.32 -4.97
CA GLY A 358 5.56 -19.14 -5.68
C GLY A 358 5.05 -20.37 -4.90
N GLY A 359 5.59 -20.65 -3.72
CA GLY A 359 5.13 -21.71 -2.83
C GLY A 359 4.48 -21.25 -1.51
N SER A 360 4.57 -19.96 -1.14
CA SER A 360 4.10 -19.48 0.17
C SER A 360 2.69 -18.88 0.16
N ALA A 361 2.36 -18.13 -0.90
CA ALA A 361 1.06 -17.52 -1.09
C ALA A 361 0.86 -17.12 -2.57
N SER A 362 -0.38 -16.76 -2.91
CA SER A 362 -0.73 -16.28 -4.25
C SER A 362 -0.36 -14.81 -4.45
N ILE A 363 -0.17 -14.39 -5.70
CA ILE A 363 -0.04 -12.96 -6.04
C ILE A 363 -1.23 -12.14 -5.56
N ALA A 364 -2.43 -12.73 -5.52
CA ALA A 364 -3.62 -12.07 -5.00
C ALA A 364 -3.51 -11.69 -3.52
N ASP A 365 -2.75 -12.46 -2.72
CA ASP A 365 -2.45 -12.12 -1.33
C ASP A 365 -1.47 -10.94 -1.22
N ALA A 366 -0.48 -10.86 -2.12
CA ALA A 366 0.43 -9.72 -2.21
C ALA A 366 -0.32 -8.45 -2.64
N GLU A 367 -1.18 -8.55 -3.65
CA GLU A 367 -2.04 -7.47 -4.12
C GLU A 367 -2.93 -6.92 -3.01
N ASN A 368 -3.60 -7.81 -2.26
CA ASN A 368 -4.46 -7.42 -1.14
C ASN A 368 -3.71 -6.67 -0.04
N GLN A 369 -2.48 -7.09 0.28
CA GLN A 369 -1.64 -6.39 1.26
C GLN A 369 -1.22 -5.03 0.71
N SER A 370 -0.76 -4.99 -0.54
CA SER A 370 -0.30 -3.77 -1.18
C SER A 370 -1.41 -2.73 -1.37
N ALA A 371 -2.66 -3.15 -1.56
CA ALA A 371 -3.82 -2.27 -1.65
C ALA A 371 -4.05 -1.51 -0.34
N VAL A 372 -3.93 -2.20 0.81
CA VAL A 372 -4.05 -1.54 2.12
C VAL A 372 -2.83 -0.64 2.37
N SER A 373 -1.62 -1.11 2.06
CA SER A 373 -0.39 -0.31 2.17
C SER A 373 -0.46 0.97 1.32
N GLY A 374 -0.95 0.86 0.08
CA GLY A 374 -1.16 1.98 -0.84
C GLY A 374 -2.21 2.97 -0.34
N GLU A 375 -3.35 2.50 0.17
CA GLU A 375 -4.37 3.36 0.78
C GLU A 375 -3.83 4.11 2.01
N CYS A 376 -3.09 3.43 2.89
CA CYS A 376 -2.46 4.07 4.04
C CYS A 376 -1.45 5.15 3.61
N ALA A 377 -0.65 4.88 2.57
CA ALA A 377 0.28 5.85 2.01
C ALA A 377 -0.44 7.05 1.38
N LEU A 378 -1.54 6.81 0.65
CA LEU A 378 -2.40 7.87 0.14
C LEU A 378 -3.02 8.70 1.27
N GLY A 379 -3.46 8.08 2.36
CA GLY A 379 -3.98 8.78 3.54
C GLY A 379 -2.97 9.76 4.14
N ILE A 380 -1.70 9.37 4.22
CA ILE A 380 -0.59 10.26 4.63
C ILE A 380 -0.49 11.47 3.70
N LEU A 381 -0.52 11.25 2.38
CA LEU A 381 -0.45 12.35 1.42
C LEU A 381 -1.73 13.22 1.46
N ARG A 382 -2.92 12.63 1.59
CA ARG A 382 -4.20 13.38 1.72
C ARG A 382 -4.20 14.29 2.95
N ALA A 383 -3.70 13.82 4.08
CA ALA A 383 -3.61 14.63 5.30
C ALA A 383 -2.77 15.91 5.12
N LEU A 384 -1.82 15.90 4.18
CA LEU A 384 -1.04 17.07 3.79
C LEU A 384 -1.80 17.98 2.80
N ALA A 385 -2.63 17.40 1.93
CA ALA A 385 -3.44 18.13 0.96
C ALA A 385 -4.55 18.92 1.68
N THR A 386 -4.36 20.22 1.80
CA THR A 386 -5.18 21.15 2.63
C THR A 386 -6.66 21.25 2.25
N GLU A 387 -7.14 20.60 1.18
CA GLU A 387 -8.51 20.79 0.66
C GLU A 387 -9.62 20.35 1.64
N GLU A 388 -9.36 19.42 2.56
CA GLU A 388 -10.34 18.97 3.57
C GLU A 388 -10.43 19.88 4.81
N ARG A 389 -9.55 20.88 4.95
CA ARG A 389 -9.54 21.79 6.13
C ARG A 389 -10.38 23.04 5.98
N ARG A 390 -11.20 23.16 4.94
CA ARG A 390 -12.19 24.24 4.91
C ARG A 390 -13.11 24.05 6.13
N PRO A 391 -13.19 25.04 7.03
CA PRO A 391 -14.10 24.94 8.16
C PRO A 391 -15.50 24.62 7.62
N LEU A 392 -16.16 23.64 8.20
CA LEU A 392 -17.59 23.34 8.01
C LEU A 392 -18.49 24.49 8.52
N VAL A 393 -17.95 25.70 8.62
CA VAL A 393 -18.57 26.93 9.09
C VAL A 393 -19.24 27.62 7.91
N GLU A 394 -20.26 26.95 7.35
CA GLU A 394 -21.46 27.63 6.83
C GLU A 394 -22.59 26.61 6.59
N ARG A 395 -22.81 25.67 7.52
CA ARG A 395 -24.17 25.18 7.73
C ARG A 395 -24.91 26.22 8.56
N ALA A 396 -25.32 27.30 7.89
CA ALA A 396 -26.27 28.25 8.45
C ALA A 396 -27.53 27.47 8.89
N PRO A 397 -28.13 27.82 10.04
CA PRO A 397 -29.32 27.15 10.53
C PRO A 397 -30.46 27.32 9.53
N ALA A 398 -31.13 26.21 9.23
CA ALA A 398 -32.38 26.20 8.49
C ALA A 398 -33.38 27.14 9.18
N GLY A 399 -33.69 28.27 8.54
CA GLY A 399 -34.66 29.21 9.07
C GLY A 399 -34.63 30.57 8.39
N THR A 400 -35.18 30.67 7.18
CA THR A 400 -36.22 31.65 6.82
C THR A 400 -36.67 31.43 5.37
N ASN A 401 -37.97 31.32 5.20
CA ASN A 401 -38.66 31.14 3.93
C ASN A 401 -38.70 32.45 3.13
N ASN A 402 -38.93 32.31 1.81
CA ASN A 402 -39.23 33.32 0.78
C ASN A 402 -37.96 33.88 0.10
N ALA A 403 -37.81 33.94 -1.23
CA ALA A 403 -38.74 33.79 -2.35
C ALA A 403 -37.99 33.31 -3.60
N ALA A 404 -38.78 32.90 -4.60
CA ALA A 404 -38.38 32.39 -5.91
C ALA A 404 -37.46 33.34 -6.72
N ASP A 405 -36.88 32.77 -7.78
CA ASP A 405 -35.93 33.34 -8.74
C ASP A 405 -34.47 33.46 -8.29
N THR A 406 -33.70 32.40 -8.56
CA THR A 406 -32.52 32.41 -9.46
C THR A 406 -31.93 30.98 -9.45
N LEU A 407 -32.58 30.07 -10.19
CA LEU A 407 -31.99 28.76 -10.52
C LEU A 407 -31.19 28.93 -11.82
N GLU A 408 -30.05 28.26 -11.92
CA GLU A 408 -29.08 28.29 -13.04
C GLU A 408 -28.03 29.41 -13.02
N SER A 409 -27.06 29.34 -12.09
CA SER A 409 -25.71 29.90 -12.30
C SER A 409 -24.64 29.45 -11.28
N ARG A 410 -24.98 28.66 -10.24
CA ARG A 410 -24.03 28.35 -9.16
C ARG A 410 -23.24 27.03 -9.29
N SER A 411 -23.28 26.36 -10.43
CA SER A 411 -22.67 25.02 -10.61
C SER A 411 -21.29 25.00 -11.28
N GLN A 412 -20.68 26.16 -11.62
CA GLN A 412 -19.47 26.17 -12.49
C GLN A 412 -18.29 27.01 -11.96
N SER A 413 -18.19 27.22 -10.65
CA SER A 413 -16.97 27.78 -10.03
C SER A 413 -16.16 26.67 -9.34
N ARG A 414 -15.95 25.54 -10.02
CA ARG A 414 -14.83 24.65 -9.70
C ARG A 414 -13.60 25.24 -10.38
N SER A 415 -12.64 25.70 -9.58
CA SER A 415 -11.35 26.16 -10.08
C SER A 415 -10.73 25.10 -11.02
N PRO A 416 -10.13 25.48 -12.16
CA PRO A 416 -9.52 24.54 -13.12
C PRO A 416 -8.40 23.66 -12.54
N LEU A 417 -7.97 23.91 -11.30
CA LEU A 417 -6.95 23.15 -10.58
C LEU A 417 -7.46 21.80 -10.00
N SER A 418 -8.78 21.57 -9.91
CA SER A 418 -9.34 20.42 -9.17
C SER A 418 -9.22 19.05 -9.87
N ASN A 419 -9.04 19.01 -11.20
CA ASN A 419 -8.87 17.73 -11.91
C ASN A 419 -7.40 17.38 -12.15
N THR A 420 -6.49 18.36 -12.08
CA THR A 420 -5.04 18.12 -12.21
C THR A 420 -4.38 17.74 -10.89
N SER A 421 -5.05 17.98 -9.75
CA SER A 421 -4.52 17.65 -8.42
C SER A 421 -4.66 16.17 -8.09
N SER A 422 -5.73 15.49 -8.53
CA SER A 422 -5.96 14.07 -8.21
C SER A 422 -4.85 13.17 -8.78
N PHE A 423 -4.41 13.41 -10.02
CA PHE A 423 -3.32 12.65 -10.63
C PHE A 423 -1.95 12.93 -10.01
N ARG A 424 -1.79 14.06 -9.31
CA ARG A 424 -0.57 14.35 -8.54
C ARG A 424 -0.51 13.53 -7.25
N LEU A 425 -1.67 13.24 -6.66
CA LEU A 425 -1.78 12.41 -5.47
C LEU A 425 -1.85 10.94 -5.86
N ARG A 426 -0.70 10.29 -5.98
CA ARG A 426 -0.64 8.86 -6.26
C ARG A 426 0.50 8.21 -5.49
N THR A 427 0.37 6.92 -5.23
CA THR A 427 1.44 6.06 -4.73
C THR A 427 1.54 4.82 -5.60
N PHE A 428 2.56 4.01 -5.41
CA PHE A 428 2.83 2.84 -6.23
C PHE A 428 3.00 1.60 -5.35
N SER A 429 2.67 0.44 -5.88
CA SER A 429 3.09 -0.82 -5.30
C SER A 429 3.65 -1.78 -6.34
N LEU A 430 4.58 -2.63 -5.91
CA LEU A 430 5.09 -3.76 -6.65
C LEU A 430 4.70 -5.04 -5.92
N THR A 431 3.91 -5.89 -6.54
CA THR A 431 3.53 -7.19 -5.99
C THR A 431 4.26 -8.29 -6.73
N THR A 432 4.62 -9.37 -6.04
CA THR A 432 5.38 -10.46 -6.67
C THR A 432 4.89 -11.84 -6.27
N GLU A 433 5.05 -12.78 -7.20
CA GLU A 433 4.95 -14.23 -6.96
C GLU A 433 6.15 -14.89 -7.65
N GLY A 434 7.22 -15.10 -6.87
CA GLY A 434 8.52 -15.51 -7.40
C GLY A 434 9.01 -14.55 -8.51
N PRO A 435 9.26 -15.03 -9.74
CA PRO A 435 9.79 -14.21 -10.84
C PRO A 435 8.73 -13.35 -11.55
N ALA A 436 7.45 -13.46 -11.20
CA ALA A 436 6.38 -12.63 -11.74
C ALA A 436 6.17 -11.40 -10.86
N HIS A 437 6.19 -10.22 -11.46
CA HIS A 437 6.04 -8.94 -10.78
C HIS A 437 4.93 -8.14 -11.44
N VAL A 438 4.11 -7.46 -10.65
CA VAL A 438 3.05 -6.57 -11.15
C VAL A 438 3.19 -5.20 -10.50
N LEU A 439 3.24 -4.17 -11.34
CA LEU A 439 3.32 -2.77 -10.90
C LEU A 439 1.93 -2.15 -10.90
N TRP A 440 1.63 -1.43 -9.83
CA TRP A 440 0.34 -0.82 -9.59
C TRP A 440 0.49 0.66 -9.24
N ALA A 441 -0.50 1.46 -9.64
CA ALA A 441 -0.69 2.82 -9.15
C ALA A 441 -1.90 2.84 -8.23
N HIS A 442 -1.79 3.54 -7.10
CA HIS A 442 -2.89 3.83 -6.20
C HIS A 442 -3.23 5.30 -6.37
N HIS A 443 -4.50 5.60 -6.61
CA HIS A 443 -4.97 6.97 -6.67
C HIS A 443 -6.23 7.13 -5.82
N PRO A 444 -6.47 8.33 -5.28
CA PRO A 444 -7.65 8.60 -4.47
C PRO A 444 -8.90 8.52 -5.32
N GLU A 445 -9.96 8.03 -4.69
CA GLU A 445 -11.36 8.12 -5.12
C GLU A 445 -12.14 8.95 -4.10
N PRO A 446 -13.36 9.43 -4.40
CA PRO A 446 -14.14 10.25 -3.47
C PRO A 446 -14.37 9.63 -2.09
N THR A 447 -14.41 8.30 -1.98
CA THR A 447 -14.67 7.60 -0.70
C THR A 447 -13.56 6.64 -0.29
N GLY A 448 -12.51 6.48 -1.10
CA GLY A 448 -11.43 5.53 -0.84
C GLY A 448 -10.31 5.60 -1.88
N SER A 449 -9.96 4.47 -2.49
CA SER A 449 -8.93 4.43 -3.54
C SER A 449 -9.13 3.31 -4.55
N SER A 450 -8.50 3.53 -5.70
CA SER A 450 -8.39 2.58 -6.79
C SER A 450 -6.93 2.18 -6.97
N MET A 451 -6.69 0.87 -7.05
CA MET A 451 -5.41 0.26 -7.38
C MET A 451 -5.47 -0.22 -8.83
N VAL A 452 -4.79 0.53 -9.69
CA VAL A 452 -4.80 0.41 -11.15
C VAL A 452 -3.57 -0.34 -11.62
N TRP A 453 -3.78 -1.34 -12.48
CA TRP A 453 -2.71 -2.11 -13.10
C TRP A 453 -1.90 -1.26 -14.08
N LEU A 454 -0.58 -1.26 -13.93
CA LEU A 454 0.35 -0.52 -14.82
C LEU A 454 1.20 -1.44 -15.71
N GLY A 455 1.32 -2.72 -15.35
CA GLY A 455 2.09 -3.68 -16.14
C GLY A 455 2.50 -4.90 -15.33
N ALA A 456 2.67 -6.02 -16.02
CA ALA A 456 3.21 -7.26 -15.48
C ALA A 456 4.56 -7.58 -16.13
N TYR A 457 5.50 -8.09 -15.35
CA TYR A 457 6.89 -8.28 -15.72
C TYR A 457 7.39 -9.62 -15.21
N ARG A 458 8.05 -10.39 -16.07
CA ARG A 458 8.72 -11.63 -15.69
C ARG A 458 10.22 -11.41 -15.72
N VAL A 459 10.83 -11.21 -14.56
CA VAL A 459 12.24 -10.76 -14.47
C VAL A 459 13.26 -11.83 -14.92
N THR A 460 12.83 -13.07 -15.12
CA THR A 460 13.65 -14.11 -15.77
C THR A 460 13.70 -13.96 -17.30
N ASN A 461 13.14 -12.89 -17.85
CA ASN A 461 13.32 -12.42 -19.21
C ASN A 461 14.06 -11.06 -19.16
N GLY A 462 15.21 -10.95 -19.83
CA GLY A 462 16.06 -9.76 -19.72
C GLY A 462 15.36 -8.46 -20.18
N ASN A 463 14.55 -8.52 -21.24
CA ASN A 463 13.81 -7.34 -21.71
C ASN A 463 12.74 -6.91 -20.70
N SER A 464 12.02 -7.88 -20.12
CA SER A 464 11.00 -7.61 -19.11
C SER A 464 11.62 -7.08 -17.81
N ALA A 465 12.77 -7.62 -17.37
CA ALA A 465 13.54 -7.07 -16.26
C ALA A 465 13.98 -5.62 -16.53
N ALA A 466 14.51 -5.33 -17.72
CA ALA A 466 14.90 -3.98 -18.11
C ALA A 466 13.71 -3.01 -18.15
N GLN A 467 12.55 -3.47 -18.58
CA GLN A 467 11.33 -2.66 -18.56
C GLN A 467 10.89 -2.38 -17.12
N LEU A 468 10.81 -3.40 -16.25
CA LEU A 468 10.47 -3.21 -14.84
C LEU A 468 11.42 -2.22 -14.15
N VAL A 469 12.73 -2.40 -14.30
CA VAL A 469 13.74 -1.52 -13.69
C VAL A 469 13.60 -0.09 -14.20
N ARG A 470 13.27 0.11 -15.49
CA ARG A 470 12.98 1.44 -16.04
C ARG A 470 11.73 2.06 -15.41
N MET A 471 10.68 1.28 -15.16
CA MET A 471 9.48 1.79 -14.49
C MET A 471 9.75 2.16 -13.04
N LEU A 472 10.49 1.32 -12.31
CA LEU A 472 10.93 1.64 -10.94
C LEU A 472 11.80 2.89 -10.89
N ALA A 473 12.74 3.02 -11.84
CA ALA A 473 13.55 4.21 -12.03
C ALA A 473 12.69 5.48 -12.18
N ASN A 474 11.65 5.44 -13.03
CA ASN A 474 10.73 6.57 -13.21
C ASN A 474 9.98 6.92 -11.92
N VAL A 475 9.50 5.90 -11.17
CA VAL A 475 8.82 6.08 -9.88
C VAL A 475 9.75 6.70 -8.83
N LEU A 476 10.98 6.22 -8.71
CA LEU A 476 11.96 6.74 -7.74
C LEU A 476 12.34 8.19 -8.07
N VAL A 477 12.60 8.49 -9.34
CA VAL A 477 12.90 9.87 -9.76
C VAL A 477 11.73 10.79 -9.46
N TRP A 478 10.51 10.40 -9.84
CA TRP A 478 9.31 11.18 -9.54
C TRP A 478 9.13 11.42 -8.03
N GLY A 479 9.40 10.42 -7.20
CA GLY A 479 9.39 10.54 -5.75
C GLY A 479 10.37 11.62 -5.27
N ALA A 480 11.61 11.56 -5.76
CA ALA A 480 12.69 12.48 -5.40
C ALA A 480 12.53 13.89 -5.98
N THR A 481 11.77 14.06 -7.05
CA THR A 481 11.57 15.35 -7.71
C THR A 481 10.18 15.92 -7.43
N ASP A 482 9.17 15.43 -8.13
CA ASP A 482 7.85 16.06 -8.21
C ASP A 482 7.05 15.85 -6.95
N LEU A 483 7.06 14.64 -6.40
CA LEU A 483 6.42 14.36 -5.11
C LEU A 483 7.08 15.16 -4.00
N LYS A 484 8.42 15.13 -3.91
CA LYS A 484 9.15 15.92 -2.90
C LYS A 484 8.82 17.40 -2.98
N ARG A 485 8.82 17.99 -4.19
CA ARG A 485 8.41 19.39 -4.40
C ARG A 485 6.99 19.64 -3.91
N TRP A 486 6.06 18.74 -4.25
CA TRP A 486 4.67 18.84 -3.82
C TRP A 486 4.52 18.74 -2.30
N VAL A 487 5.23 17.81 -1.65
CA VAL A 487 5.26 17.67 -0.18
C VAL A 487 5.81 18.94 0.47
N ARG A 488 6.90 19.48 -0.09
CA ARG A 488 7.53 20.71 0.38
C ARG A 488 6.56 21.90 0.38
N GLU A 489 5.84 22.07 -0.73
CA GLU A 489 4.79 23.09 -0.88
C GLU A 489 3.60 22.84 0.07
N GLY A 490 3.22 21.57 0.23
CA GLY A 490 2.18 21.14 1.16
C GLY A 490 2.52 21.48 2.62
N ILE A 491 3.75 21.22 3.07
CA ILE A 491 4.22 21.54 4.43
C ILE A 491 4.19 23.06 4.67
N ALA A 492 4.71 23.85 3.72
CA ALA A 492 4.68 25.31 3.82
C ALA A 492 3.24 25.83 3.95
N THR A 493 2.31 25.29 3.15
CA THR A 493 0.89 25.63 3.23
C THR A 493 0.30 25.20 4.57
N TYR A 494 0.56 23.98 5.00
CA TYR A 494 0.07 23.39 6.25
C TYR A 494 0.43 24.26 7.48
N LEU A 495 1.63 24.83 7.49
CA LEU A 495 2.13 25.64 8.61
C LEU A 495 1.74 27.12 8.56
N THR A 496 1.27 27.61 7.41
CA THR A 496 0.92 29.02 7.20
C THR A 496 -0.58 29.29 7.23
N VAL A 497 -1.42 28.25 7.14
CA VAL A 497 -2.86 28.37 7.40
C VAL A 497 -3.08 28.50 8.91
N PRO A 498 -3.64 29.63 9.39
CA PRO A 498 -3.82 29.91 10.81
C PRO A 498 -4.87 29.03 11.50
#